data_AF-A0A1Z5KJV7-F1
#
_entry.id   AF-A0A1Z5KJV7-F1
#
_cell.length_a   1.000
_cell.length_b   1.000
_cell.length_c   1.000
_cell.angle_alpha   90.00
_cell.angle_beta   90.00
_cell.angle_gamma   90.00
#
_symmetry.space_group_name_H-M   'P 1'
#
loop_
_entity.id
_entity.type
_entity.pdbx_description
1 polymer ?
#
loop_
_entity_poly.entity_id
_entity_poly.type
_entity_poly.pdbx_seq_one_letter_code
_entity_poly.pdbx_strand_id
1 'polypeptide(L)'
;MTEGNNASSCETRRENTIVCLPVATGSIAFYLGNKSDTQTHEWTLYVRGPSGEDLSVVLEKVIFQLHPSFAQPTRELTEPPYEVTERGWGEFEAQIRLIWKDPTEQSVLLSQPIKLYPPGAPLTAQQQQQQSTETPVVSETYDEIVFTNPTESFYQQLQSIGTAPSCQELYSQHAHFPTYSDNEVCQAILQAQKLINEHLAQTKQNLIQLDHDLANVEESLRVQQDEVRKKAARKAAQQPTKTPATTTSTTTAVTTTRTSNKKQKTT
;
A
#
# COMPACT_ATOMS: atom_id res chain seq x y z
N MET A 1 6.98 -54.23 -36.27
CA MET A 1 8.04 -53.40 -35.69
C MET A 1 7.65 -51.96 -35.97
N THR A 2 6.98 -51.31 -35.01
CA THR A 2 6.61 -49.89 -35.12
C THR A 2 7.79 -49.08 -34.60
N GLU A 3 8.50 -48.44 -35.51
CA GLU A 3 9.61 -47.55 -35.20
C GLU A 3 9.09 -46.36 -34.38
N GLY A 4 9.70 -46.18 -33.21
CA GLY A 4 9.45 -45.05 -32.34
C GLY A 4 10.04 -43.78 -32.94
N ASN A 5 9.18 -42.83 -33.26
CA ASN A 5 9.59 -41.46 -33.53
C ASN A 5 9.76 -40.73 -32.19
N ASN A 6 10.95 -40.85 -31.60
CA ASN A 6 11.39 -39.97 -30.52
C ASN A 6 12.03 -38.72 -31.15
N ALA A 7 11.19 -37.82 -31.67
CA ALA A 7 11.62 -36.50 -32.07
C ALA A 7 11.48 -35.58 -30.86
N SER A 8 12.58 -35.40 -30.12
CA SER A 8 12.77 -34.20 -29.29
C SER A 8 12.82 -32.99 -30.22
N SER A 9 11.65 -32.52 -30.65
CA SER A 9 11.48 -31.30 -31.44
C SER A 9 11.97 -30.13 -30.58
N CYS A 10 13.13 -29.58 -30.88
CA CYS A 10 13.51 -28.30 -30.34
C CYS A 10 12.56 -27.26 -30.94
N GLU A 11 11.55 -26.85 -30.17
CA GLU A 11 10.61 -25.83 -30.64
C GLU A 11 11.35 -24.49 -30.80
N THR A 12 11.17 -23.86 -31.96
CA THR A 12 11.76 -22.57 -32.27
C THR A 12 11.16 -21.51 -31.33
N ARG A 13 12.03 -20.80 -30.61
CA ARG A 13 11.66 -19.64 -29.78
C ARG A 13 11.56 -18.40 -30.66
N ARG A 14 10.52 -17.58 -30.45
CA ARG A 14 10.33 -16.33 -31.18
C ARG A 14 11.29 -15.26 -30.68
N GLU A 15 12.26 -14.86 -31.49
CA GLU A 15 13.17 -13.77 -31.10
C GLU A 15 12.47 -12.41 -31.01
N ASN A 16 12.98 -11.54 -30.14
CA ASN A 16 12.52 -10.16 -29.93
C ASN A 16 11.01 -10.04 -29.68
N THR A 17 10.42 -11.04 -29.02
CA THR A 17 8.98 -11.10 -28.75
C THR A 17 8.73 -11.10 -27.24
N ILE A 18 7.86 -10.21 -26.78
CA ILE A 18 7.42 -10.14 -25.38
C ILE A 18 5.90 -10.27 -25.37
N VAL A 19 5.38 -11.13 -24.51
CA VAL A 19 3.93 -11.29 -24.28
C VAL A 19 3.67 -11.28 -22.77
N CYS A 20 2.63 -10.57 -22.37
CA CYS A 20 2.17 -10.53 -20.98
C CYS A 20 0.91 -11.36 -20.81
N LEU A 21 0.83 -12.09 -19.71
CA LEU A 21 -0.36 -12.81 -19.25
C LEU A 21 -0.90 -12.13 -17.99
N PRO A 22 -2.04 -11.43 -18.06
CA PRO A 22 -2.71 -10.90 -16.89
C PRO A 22 -3.23 -12.03 -15.98
N VAL A 23 -2.96 -11.92 -14.69
CA VAL A 23 -3.46 -12.85 -13.67
C VAL A 23 -3.95 -12.07 -12.45
N ALA A 24 -5.00 -12.57 -11.80
CA ALA A 24 -5.43 -12.10 -10.51
C ALA A 24 -5.29 -13.23 -9.48
N THR A 25 -4.59 -12.95 -8.38
CA THR A 25 -4.51 -13.86 -7.23
C THR A 25 -5.23 -13.24 -6.05
N GLY A 26 -6.01 -14.04 -5.34
CA GLY A 26 -6.91 -13.49 -4.34
C GLY A 26 -7.29 -14.44 -3.23
N SER A 27 -7.75 -13.86 -2.13
CA SER A 27 -8.45 -14.56 -1.06
C SER A 27 -9.78 -13.88 -0.76
N ILE A 28 -10.83 -14.68 -0.62
CA ILE A 28 -12.15 -14.23 -0.16
C ILE A 28 -12.44 -14.95 1.16
N ALA A 29 -12.77 -14.22 2.22
CA ALA A 29 -13.03 -14.78 3.54
C ALA A 29 -14.41 -14.36 4.08
N PHE A 30 -15.19 -15.35 4.51
CA PHE A 30 -16.46 -15.16 5.20
C PHE A 30 -16.30 -15.42 6.69
N TYR A 31 -16.79 -14.50 7.51
CA TYR A 31 -16.93 -14.73 8.94
C TYR A 31 -18.08 -15.71 9.19
N LEU A 32 -17.81 -16.79 9.91
CA LEU A 32 -18.78 -17.86 10.18
C LEU A 32 -19.69 -17.56 11.38
N GLY A 33 -19.42 -16.49 12.13
CA GLY A 33 -20.07 -16.20 13.41
C GLY A 33 -19.52 -17.05 14.56
N ASN A 34 -20.20 -17.02 15.71
CA ASN A 34 -19.81 -17.78 16.91
C ASN A 34 -20.13 -19.29 16.81
N LYS A 35 -20.00 -19.89 15.61
CA LYS A 35 -20.33 -21.30 15.36
C LYS A 35 -19.22 -22.25 15.83
N SER A 36 -17.99 -21.76 15.96
CA SER A 36 -16.83 -22.54 16.38
C SER A 36 -15.74 -21.62 16.95
N ASP A 37 -15.17 -22.00 18.10
CA ASP A 37 -14.06 -21.27 18.73
C ASP A 37 -12.73 -21.45 17.95
N THR A 38 -12.61 -22.48 17.11
CA THR A 38 -11.36 -22.83 16.41
C THR A 38 -11.41 -22.55 14.91
N GLN A 39 -12.59 -22.28 14.34
CA GLN A 39 -12.80 -22.02 12.92
C GLN A 39 -13.73 -20.82 12.77
N THR A 40 -13.16 -19.63 12.88
CA THR A 40 -13.93 -18.38 12.86
C THR A 40 -14.26 -17.92 11.44
N HIS A 41 -13.45 -18.29 10.46
CA HIS A 41 -13.62 -17.92 9.06
C HIS A 41 -13.54 -19.14 8.15
N GLU A 42 -14.28 -19.06 7.04
CA GLU A 42 -14.05 -19.87 5.85
C GLU A 42 -13.45 -18.95 4.80
N TRP A 43 -12.33 -19.36 4.20
CA TRP A 43 -11.64 -18.57 3.20
C TRP A 43 -11.33 -19.41 1.97
N THR A 44 -11.36 -18.77 0.81
CA THR A 44 -11.05 -19.34 -0.49
C THR A 44 -9.89 -18.58 -1.09
N LEU A 45 -8.77 -19.25 -1.30
CA LEU A 45 -7.58 -18.75 -2.01
C LEU A 45 -7.66 -19.18 -3.47
N TYR A 46 -7.38 -18.30 -4.43
CA TYR A 46 -7.54 -18.60 -5.84
C TYR A 46 -6.57 -17.86 -6.75
N VAL A 47 -6.43 -18.35 -7.98
CA VAL A 47 -5.83 -17.64 -9.12
C VAL A 47 -6.79 -17.70 -10.30
N ARG A 48 -6.94 -16.60 -11.04
CA ARG A 48 -7.88 -16.48 -12.16
C ARG A 48 -7.40 -15.50 -13.23
N GLY A 49 -8.04 -15.55 -14.39
CA GLY A 49 -8.01 -14.45 -15.37
C GLY A 49 -8.76 -13.21 -14.82
N PRO A 50 -8.20 -12.00 -14.90
CA PRO A 50 -8.82 -10.76 -14.43
C PRO A 50 -10.20 -10.48 -15.05
N SER A 51 -10.41 -10.87 -16.31
CA SER A 51 -11.68 -10.72 -17.04
C SER A 51 -12.45 -12.05 -17.14
N GLY A 52 -12.03 -13.06 -16.38
CA GLY A 52 -12.62 -14.40 -16.39
C GLY A 52 -12.06 -15.32 -17.48
N GLU A 53 -10.89 -15.01 -18.03
CA GLU A 53 -10.20 -15.83 -19.03
C GLU A 53 -9.84 -17.22 -18.47
N ASP A 54 -9.88 -18.24 -19.33
CA ASP A 54 -9.49 -19.59 -18.95
C ASP A 54 -7.97 -19.78 -18.99
N LEU A 55 -7.34 -19.76 -17.80
CA LEU A 55 -5.90 -19.98 -17.65
C LEU A 55 -5.47 -21.42 -17.97
N SER A 56 -6.39 -22.39 -18.05
CA SER A 56 -6.08 -23.77 -18.42
C SER A 56 -5.47 -23.89 -19.82
N VAL A 57 -5.63 -22.88 -20.68
CA VAL A 57 -5.01 -22.83 -22.01
C VAL A 57 -3.48 -22.89 -21.92
N VAL A 58 -2.89 -22.25 -20.89
CA VAL A 58 -1.44 -22.05 -20.73
C VAL A 58 -0.87 -22.72 -19.48
N LEU A 59 -1.70 -22.98 -18.46
CA LEU A 59 -1.29 -23.66 -17.23
C LEU A 59 -1.39 -25.18 -17.38
N GLU A 60 -0.33 -25.87 -16.96
CA GLU A 60 -0.34 -27.31 -16.71
C GLU A 60 -0.95 -27.59 -15.34
N LYS A 61 -0.57 -26.80 -14.34
CA LYS A 61 -1.08 -26.91 -12.97
C LYS A 61 -0.78 -25.69 -12.12
N VAL A 62 -1.52 -25.57 -11.03
CA VAL A 62 -1.31 -24.60 -9.96
C VAL A 62 -1.05 -25.35 -8.66
N ILE A 63 -0.02 -24.93 -7.92
CA ILE A 63 0.32 -25.49 -6.62
C ILE A 63 0.17 -24.41 -5.56
N PHE A 64 -0.76 -24.62 -4.63
CA PHE A 64 -0.95 -23.78 -3.45
C PHE A 64 -0.14 -24.33 -2.28
N GLN A 65 0.68 -23.48 -1.67
CA GLN A 65 1.42 -23.79 -0.44
C GLN A 65 0.83 -22.97 0.71
N LEU A 66 0.06 -23.66 1.55
CA LEU A 66 -0.54 -23.13 2.76
C LEU A 66 0.44 -23.18 3.95
N HIS A 67 0.05 -22.59 5.07
CA HIS A 67 0.80 -22.69 6.32
C HIS A 67 0.94 -24.16 6.77
N PRO A 68 2.09 -24.59 7.34
CA PRO A 68 2.33 -25.99 7.72
C PRO A 68 1.36 -26.58 8.75
N SER A 69 0.55 -25.75 9.43
CA SER A 69 -0.48 -26.22 10.37
C SER A 69 -1.67 -26.89 9.70
N PHE A 70 -1.88 -26.68 8.39
CA PHE A 70 -2.96 -27.33 7.65
C PHE A 70 -2.59 -28.76 7.28
N ALA A 71 -3.57 -29.67 7.29
CA ALA A 71 -3.37 -31.01 6.74
C ALA A 71 -3.11 -30.89 5.24
N GLN A 72 -2.08 -31.58 4.72
CA GLN A 72 -1.67 -31.47 3.31
C GLN A 72 -1.49 -30.00 2.89
N PRO A 73 -0.50 -29.27 3.45
CA PRO A 73 -0.36 -27.84 3.19
C PRO A 73 -0.02 -27.51 1.73
N THR A 74 0.45 -28.49 0.96
CA THR A 74 0.67 -28.38 -0.49
C THR A 74 -0.54 -28.98 -1.21
N ARG A 75 -1.25 -28.17 -2.00
CA ARG A 75 -2.41 -28.57 -2.81
C ARG A 75 -2.11 -28.34 -4.29
N GLU A 76 -2.30 -29.34 -5.12
CA GLU A 76 -2.02 -29.29 -6.56
C GLU A 76 -3.33 -29.44 -7.33
N LEU A 77 -3.59 -28.51 -8.26
CA LEU A 77 -4.76 -28.50 -9.14
C LEU A 77 -4.31 -28.42 -10.59
N THR A 78 -4.75 -29.36 -11.42
CA THR A 78 -4.41 -29.45 -12.86
C THR A 78 -5.48 -28.86 -13.76
N GLU A 79 -6.66 -28.55 -13.22
CA GLU A 79 -7.82 -28.05 -13.96
C GLU A 79 -8.51 -26.92 -13.18
N PRO A 80 -9.18 -25.96 -13.87
CA PRO A 80 -9.96 -24.92 -13.20
C PRO A 80 -11.22 -25.50 -12.53
N PRO A 81 -11.76 -24.85 -11.48
CA PRO A 81 -11.30 -23.61 -10.88
C PRO A 81 -10.02 -23.82 -10.05
N TYR A 82 -9.04 -22.93 -10.23
CA TYR A 82 -7.81 -22.96 -9.44
C TYR A 82 -8.03 -22.27 -8.10
N GLU A 83 -8.74 -22.95 -7.20
CA GLU A 83 -9.07 -22.44 -5.86
C GLU A 83 -8.96 -23.49 -4.75
N VAL A 84 -8.63 -23.05 -3.55
CA VAL A 84 -8.57 -23.86 -2.33
C VAL A 84 -9.38 -23.18 -1.24
N THR A 85 -10.37 -23.89 -0.72
CA THR A 85 -11.21 -23.44 0.40
C THR A 85 -10.84 -24.17 1.68
N GLU A 86 -10.65 -23.41 2.75
CA GLU A 86 -10.27 -23.92 4.08
C GLU A 86 -10.93 -23.10 5.18
N ARG A 87 -10.86 -23.61 6.41
CA ARG A 87 -11.35 -22.90 7.60
C ARG A 87 -10.23 -22.60 8.57
N GLY A 88 -10.25 -21.41 9.15
CA GLY A 88 -9.21 -20.98 10.08
C GLY A 88 -9.56 -19.68 10.79
N TRP A 89 -8.61 -19.23 11.60
CA TRP A 89 -8.75 -18.03 12.44
C TRP A 89 -7.62 -17.02 12.24
N GLY A 90 -6.52 -17.44 11.60
CA GLY A 90 -5.32 -16.64 11.41
C GLY A 90 -5.13 -16.22 9.95
N GLU A 91 -4.66 -14.99 9.78
CA GLU A 91 -4.11 -14.49 8.52
C GLU A 91 -2.69 -15.02 8.33
N PHE A 92 -2.33 -15.37 7.10
CA PHE A 92 -0.99 -15.76 6.73
C PHE A 92 -0.74 -15.49 5.25
N GLU A 93 0.52 -15.57 4.84
CA GLU A 93 0.93 -15.41 3.45
C GLU A 93 1.09 -16.79 2.81
N ALA A 94 0.26 -17.09 1.81
CA ALA A 94 0.29 -18.33 1.05
C ALA A 94 1.12 -18.15 -0.23
N GLN A 95 1.78 -19.21 -0.68
CA GLN A 95 2.46 -19.19 -1.98
C GLN A 95 1.62 -19.89 -3.04
N ILE A 96 1.56 -19.33 -4.24
CA ILE A 96 0.87 -19.89 -5.40
C ILE A 96 1.92 -20.07 -6.49
N ARG A 97 2.20 -21.32 -6.86
CA ARG A 97 3.13 -21.64 -7.94
C ARG A 97 2.36 -21.99 -9.21
N LEU A 98 2.66 -21.28 -10.29
CA LEU A 98 2.11 -21.52 -11.61
C LEU A 98 3.10 -22.36 -12.43
N ILE A 99 2.63 -23.50 -12.93
CA ILE A 99 3.40 -24.38 -13.82
C ILE A 99 2.77 -24.30 -15.21
N TRP A 100 3.59 -24.01 -16.22
CA TRP A 100 3.17 -23.82 -17.60
C TRP A 100 3.10 -25.14 -18.35
N LYS A 101 2.24 -25.22 -19.37
CA LYS A 101 2.21 -26.35 -20.31
C LYS A 101 3.49 -26.48 -21.12
N ASP A 102 4.16 -25.37 -21.40
CA ASP A 102 5.50 -25.39 -21.98
C ASP A 102 6.53 -25.67 -20.86
N PRO A 103 7.15 -26.87 -20.84
CA PRO A 103 8.11 -27.23 -19.80
C PRO A 103 9.43 -26.46 -19.91
N THR A 104 9.66 -25.72 -21.01
CA THR A 104 10.84 -24.86 -21.17
C THR A 104 10.68 -23.51 -20.45
N GLU A 105 9.45 -23.11 -20.13
CA GLU A 105 9.16 -21.92 -19.36
C GLU A 105 9.32 -22.17 -17.86
N GLN A 106 9.92 -21.20 -17.15
CA GLN A 106 10.15 -21.31 -15.70
C GLN A 106 8.85 -21.08 -14.92
N SER A 107 8.62 -21.88 -13.88
CA SER A 107 7.47 -21.68 -12.99
C SER A 107 7.51 -20.32 -12.31
N VAL A 108 6.36 -19.69 -12.14
CA VAL A 108 6.23 -18.43 -11.40
C VAL A 108 5.72 -18.71 -9.99
N LEU A 109 6.27 -18.02 -8.99
CA LEU A 109 5.84 -18.12 -7.59
C LEU A 109 5.28 -16.77 -7.16
N LEU A 110 3.99 -16.75 -6.82
CA LEU A 110 3.25 -15.58 -6.36
C LEU A 110 2.99 -15.69 -4.86
N SER A 111 3.03 -14.56 -4.16
CA SER A 111 2.78 -14.49 -2.72
C SER A 111 1.46 -13.78 -2.45
N GLN A 112 0.49 -14.48 -1.86
CA GLN A 112 -0.85 -13.97 -1.63
C GLN A 112 -1.21 -13.94 -0.14
N PRO A 113 -1.43 -12.77 0.46
CA PRO A 113 -1.90 -12.68 1.83
C PRO A 113 -3.37 -13.11 1.92
N ILE A 114 -3.67 -14.04 2.82
CA ILE A 114 -5.04 -14.38 3.19
C ILE A 114 -5.49 -13.42 4.28
N LYS A 115 -6.49 -12.59 3.96
CA LYS A 115 -7.06 -11.59 4.86
C LYS A 115 -8.42 -12.02 5.37
N LEU A 116 -8.59 -11.98 6.69
CA LEU A 116 -9.81 -12.38 7.39
C LEU A 116 -10.55 -11.16 7.95
N TYR A 117 -9.82 -10.07 8.23
CA TYR A 117 -10.37 -8.87 8.84
C TYR A 117 -10.34 -7.69 7.85
N PRO A 118 -11.38 -6.82 7.85
CA PRO A 118 -11.37 -5.62 7.03
C PRO A 118 -10.15 -4.72 7.32
N PRO A 119 -9.62 -4.01 6.32
CA PRO A 119 -8.55 -3.05 6.54
C PRO A 119 -8.93 -2.02 7.60
N GLY A 120 -8.09 -1.83 8.61
CA GLY A 120 -8.35 -0.89 9.71
C GLY A 120 -9.28 -1.40 10.81
N ALA A 121 -9.65 -2.69 10.79
CA ALA A 121 -10.41 -3.30 11.87
C ALA A 121 -9.64 -3.23 13.22
N PRO A 122 -10.27 -2.80 14.32
CA PRO A 122 -9.65 -2.80 15.64
C PRO A 122 -9.35 -4.23 16.12
N LEU A 123 -8.13 -4.45 16.64
CA LEU A 123 -7.65 -5.76 17.10
C LEU A 123 -8.34 -6.29 18.38
N THR A 124 -9.32 -5.57 18.93
CA THR A 124 -9.95 -5.95 20.21
C THR A 124 -11.06 -6.98 20.01
N ALA A 125 -11.02 -8.05 20.82
CA ALA A 125 -12.00 -9.15 20.81
C ALA A 125 -13.46 -8.70 20.95
N GLN A 126 -13.73 -7.56 21.59
CA GLN A 126 -15.10 -7.03 21.77
C GLN A 126 -15.72 -6.46 20.49
N GLN A 127 -14.92 -6.15 19.46
CA GLN A 127 -15.42 -5.57 18.20
C GLN A 127 -15.35 -6.54 17.02
N GLN A 128 -14.61 -7.65 17.12
CA GLN A 128 -14.67 -8.76 16.16
C GLN A 128 -16.07 -9.39 16.06
N GLN A 129 -16.91 -9.25 17.10
CA GLN A 129 -18.32 -9.67 17.08
C GLN A 129 -19.21 -8.85 16.14
N GLN A 130 -18.72 -7.73 15.59
CA GLN A 130 -19.45 -6.90 14.62
C GLN A 130 -19.14 -7.26 13.16
N GLN A 131 -18.34 -8.30 12.90
CA GLN A 131 -18.11 -8.77 11.53
C GLN A 131 -19.43 -9.28 10.92
N SER A 132 -19.74 -8.78 9.72
CA SER A 132 -20.89 -9.25 8.94
C SER A 132 -20.66 -10.69 8.50
N THR A 133 -21.69 -11.52 8.61
CA THR A 133 -21.69 -12.87 8.03
C THR A 133 -22.09 -12.86 6.54
N GLU A 134 -22.53 -11.72 6.01
CA GLU A 134 -22.99 -11.59 4.62
C GLU A 134 -21.95 -10.96 3.70
N THR A 135 -21.09 -10.09 4.22
CA THR A 135 -20.09 -9.37 3.43
C THR A 135 -18.72 -10.00 3.63
N PRO A 136 -18.10 -10.58 2.58
CA PRO A 136 -16.79 -11.16 2.72
C PRO A 136 -15.68 -10.10 2.77
N VAL A 137 -14.54 -10.48 3.33
CA VAL A 137 -13.28 -9.76 3.17
C VAL A 137 -12.61 -10.25 1.90
N VAL A 138 -12.40 -9.35 0.95
CA VAL A 138 -11.73 -9.64 -0.33
C VAL A 138 -10.36 -8.99 -0.34
N SER A 139 -9.33 -9.79 -0.60
CA SER A 139 -7.95 -9.34 -0.80
C SER A 139 -7.45 -9.96 -2.08
N GLU A 140 -7.42 -9.19 -3.17
CA GLU A 140 -6.99 -9.64 -4.50
C GLU A 140 -5.91 -8.71 -5.04
N THR A 141 -4.99 -9.26 -5.80
CA THR A 141 -3.88 -8.55 -6.44
C THR A 141 -3.79 -8.95 -7.91
N TYR A 142 -3.77 -7.94 -8.78
CA TYR A 142 -3.50 -8.07 -10.21
C TYR A 142 -2.00 -8.09 -10.45
N ASP A 143 -1.56 -8.98 -11.35
CA ASP A 143 -0.17 -9.09 -11.79
C ASP A 143 -0.10 -9.43 -13.29
N GLU A 144 1.03 -9.15 -13.92
CA GLU A 144 1.30 -9.45 -15.33
C GLU A 144 2.55 -10.30 -15.47
N ILE A 145 2.35 -11.54 -15.91
CA ILE A 145 3.44 -12.47 -16.11
C ILE A 145 4.03 -12.25 -17.50
N VAL A 146 5.32 -11.88 -17.54
CA VAL A 146 6.01 -11.51 -18.77
C VAL A 146 6.81 -12.70 -19.31
N PHE A 147 6.50 -13.12 -20.53
CA PHE A 147 7.24 -14.14 -21.26
C PHE A 147 8.12 -13.49 -22.32
N THR A 148 9.43 -13.74 -22.23
CA THR A 148 10.41 -13.25 -23.21
C THR A 148 10.82 -14.36 -24.16
N ASN A 149 10.68 -14.09 -25.45
CA ASN A 149 10.97 -14.99 -26.54
C ASN A 149 10.31 -16.37 -26.37
N PRO A 150 8.98 -16.48 -26.16
CA PRO A 150 8.30 -17.76 -25.95
C PRO A 150 8.47 -18.70 -27.15
N THR A 151 8.26 -20.00 -26.95
CA THR A 151 8.12 -20.95 -28.06
C THR A 151 6.94 -20.56 -28.95
N GLU A 152 7.00 -20.90 -30.24
CA GLU A 152 5.90 -20.62 -31.18
C GLU A 152 4.56 -21.18 -30.70
N SER A 153 4.56 -22.40 -30.15
CA SER A 153 3.37 -23.09 -29.67
C SER A 153 2.77 -22.38 -28.45
N PHE A 154 3.60 -22.03 -27.47
CA PHE A 154 3.17 -21.35 -26.25
C PHE A 154 2.73 -19.91 -26.53
N TYR A 155 3.38 -19.22 -27.47
CA TYR A 155 2.94 -17.92 -27.94
C TYR A 155 1.51 -17.97 -28.51
N GLN A 156 1.20 -18.97 -29.34
CA GLN A 156 -0.15 -19.15 -29.89
C GLN A 156 -1.19 -19.44 -28.80
N GLN A 157 -0.82 -20.20 -27.77
CA GLN A 157 -1.66 -20.43 -26.59
C GLN A 157 -1.92 -19.14 -25.79
N LEU A 158 -0.88 -18.33 -25.56
CA LEU A 158 -1.01 -17.04 -24.88
C LEU A 158 -1.94 -16.09 -25.66
N GLN A 159 -1.85 -16.08 -26.99
CA GLN A 159 -2.72 -15.24 -27.83
C GLN A 159 -4.18 -15.69 -27.84
N SER A 160 -4.46 -16.98 -27.68
CA SER A 160 -5.84 -17.49 -27.74
C SER A 160 -6.62 -17.26 -26.44
N ILE A 161 -5.94 -16.93 -25.33
CA ILE A 161 -6.55 -16.79 -24.01
C ILE A 161 -7.67 -15.73 -23.97
N GLY A 162 -7.46 -14.57 -24.61
CA GLY A 162 -8.44 -13.49 -24.66
C GLY A 162 -9.64 -13.78 -25.55
N THR A 163 -9.61 -14.87 -26.32
CA THR A 163 -10.72 -15.34 -27.16
C THR A 163 -11.39 -16.59 -26.60
N ALA A 164 -10.81 -17.20 -25.56
CA ALA A 164 -11.37 -18.39 -24.94
C ALA A 164 -12.69 -18.04 -24.22
N PRO A 165 -13.66 -18.98 -24.17
CA PRO A 165 -14.85 -18.80 -23.34
C PRO A 165 -14.46 -18.54 -21.88
N SER A 166 -15.19 -17.64 -21.21
CA SER A 166 -14.94 -17.38 -19.81
C SER A 166 -15.23 -18.62 -18.96
N CYS A 167 -14.34 -18.91 -18.01
CA CYS A 167 -14.52 -19.99 -17.02
C CYS A 167 -14.84 -19.44 -15.61
N GLN A 168 -15.20 -18.16 -15.50
CA GLN A 168 -15.39 -17.50 -14.19
C GLN A 168 -16.53 -18.14 -13.38
N GLU A 169 -17.57 -18.64 -14.03
CA GLU A 169 -18.71 -19.32 -13.38
C GLU A 169 -18.32 -20.61 -12.65
N LEU A 170 -17.13 -21.17 -12.92
CA LEU A 170 -16.63 -22.35 -12.21
C LEU A 170 -16.16 -22.04 -10.78
N TYR A 171 -15.80 -20.79 -10.48
CA TYR A 171 -15.26 -20.39 -9.17
C TYR A 171 -16.38 -20.15 -8.17
N SER A 172 -16.28 -20.74 -6.98
CA SER A 172 -17.37 -20.70 -6.00
C SER A 172 -17.76 -19.29 -5.55
N GLN A 173 -16.79 -18.37 -5.51
CA GLN A 173 -16.98 -17.00 -5.03
C GLN A 173 -16.92 -15.94 -6.13
N HIS A 174 -17.21 -16.32 -7.38
CA HIS A 174 -17.04 -15.46 -8.55
C HIS A 174 -17.85 -14.15 -8.51
N ALA A 175 -18.93 -14.09 -7.73
CA ALA A 175 -19.77 -12.92 -7.56
C ALA A 175 -19.09 -11.80 -6.74
N HIS A 176 -18.02 -12.11 -6.01
CA HIS A 176 -17.28 -11.17 -5.18
C HIS A 176 -15.95 -10.73 -5.80
N PHE A 177 -15.66 -11.16 -7.03
CA PHE A 177 -14.43 -10.79 -7.71
C PHE A 177 -14.40 -9.30 -8.07
N PRO A 178 -13.30 -8.60 -7.76
CA PRO A 178 -13.04 -7.27 -8.28
C PRO A 178 -13.00 -7.24 -9.81
N THR A 179 -13.42 -6.12 -10.37
CA THR A 179 -13.29 -5.83 -11.81
C THR A 179 -12.08 -4.94 -12.04
N TYR A 180 -11.25 -5.31 -13.02
CA TYR A 180 -10.12 -4.49 -13.46
C TYR A 180 -10.49 -3.83 -14.78
N SER A 181 -10.60 -2.50 -14.77
CA SER A 181 -10.91 -1.70 -15.95
C SER A 181 -9.91 -0.56 -16.06
N ASP A 182 -9.05 -0.61 -17.08
CA ASP A 182 -8.08 0.45 -17.35
C ASP A 182 -8.76 1.82 -17.47
N ASN A 183 -9.98 1.85 -18.02
CA ASN A 183 -10.73 3.09 -18.16
C ASN A 183 -11.12 3.67 -16.80
N GLU A 184 -11.63 2.85 -15.88
CA GLU A 184 -12.01 3.28 -14.54
C GLU A 184 -10.78 3.71 -13.73
N VAL A 185 -9.69 2.96 -13.82
CA VAL A 185 -8.41 3.30 -13.18
C VAL A 185 -7.87 4.63 -13.73
N CYS A 186 -7.84 4.82 -15.05
CA CYS A 186 -7.42 6.08 -15.66
C CYS A 186 -8.28 7.26 -15.19
N GLN A 187 -9.60 7.09 -15.13
CA GLN A 187 -10.50 8.13 -14.64
C GLN A 187 -10.24 8.47 -13.17
N ALA A 188 -10.05 7.46 -12.30
CA ALA A 188 -9.73 7.67 -10.90
C ALA A 188 -8.41 8.41 -10.71
N ILE A 189 -7.37 8.06 -11.49
CA ILE A 189 -6.07 8.75 -11.46
C ILE A 189 -6.21 10.22 -11.87
N LEU A 190 -6.96 10.51 -12.93
CA LEU A 190 -7.20 11.89 -13.39
C LEU A 190 -7.94 12.72 -12.33
N GLN A 191 -8.94 12.13 -11.67
CA GLN A 191 -9.67 12.77 -10.58
C GLN A 191 -8.76 13.04 -9.38
N ALA A 192 -7.93 12.07 -8.98
CA ALA A 192 -6.97 12.23 -7.89
C ALA A 192 -5.94 13.34 -8.21
N GLN A 193 -5.42 13.36 -9.43
CA GLN A 193 -4.50 14.40 -9.89
C GLN A 193 -5.15 15.79 -9.81
N LYS A 194 -6.40 15.92 -10.24
CA LYS A 194 -7.15 17.18 -10.12
C LYS A 194 -7.27 17.63 -8.67
N LEU A 195 -7.67 16.74 -7.78
CA LEU A 195 -7.81 17.03 -6.34
C LEU A 195 -6.47 17.48 -5.74
N ILE A 196 -5.37 16.78 -6.02
CA ILE A 196 -4.04 17.13 -5.53
C ILE A 196 -3.65 18.54 -5.99
N ASN A 197 -3.92 18.87 -7.25
CA ASN A 197 -3.62 20.20 -7.81
C ASN A 197 -4.43 21.30 -7.14
N GLU A 198 -5.72 21.08 -6.86
CA GLU A 198 -6.58 22.01 -6.15
C GLU A 198 -6.09 22.24 -4.71
N HIS A 199 -5.77 21.16 -3.99
CA HIS A 199 -5.20 21.26 -2.65
C HIS A 199 -3.84 21.97 -2.63
N LEU A 200 -2.99 21.72 -3.63
CA LEU A 200 -1.71 22.38 -3.77
C LEU A 200 -1.88 23.89 -4.04
N ALA A 201 -2.83 24.26 -4.89
CA ALA A 201 -3.15 25.66 -5.17
C ALA A 201 -3.66 26.38 -3.91
N GLN A 202 -4.60 25.76 -3.18
CA GLN A 202 -5.11 26.31 -1.92
C GLN A 202 -4.00 26.46 -0.89
N THR A 203 -3.14 25.46 -0.73
CA THR A 203 -2.03 25.49 0.23
C THR A 203 -1.04 26.59 -0.12
N LYS A 204 -0.70 26.76 -1.41
CA LYS A 204 0.14 27.87 -1.87
C LYS A 204 -0.50 29.23 -1.57
N GLN A 205 -1.80 29.38 -1.80
CA GLN A 205 -2.51 30.61 -1.47
C GLN A 205 -2.50 30.89 0.04
N ASN A 206 -2.71 29.87 0.86
CA ASN A 206 -2.66 29.98 2.31
C ASN A 206 -1.25 30.38 2.79
N LEU A 207 -0.20 29.83 2.19
CA LEU A 207 1.19 30.22 2.48
C LEU A 207 1.47 31.69 2.15
N ILE A 208 1.00 32.16 0.99
CA ILE A 208 1.13 33.57 0.59
C ILE A 208 0.40 34.47 1.59
N GLN A 209 -0.81 34.08 2.01
CA GLN A 209 -1.57 34.85 2.99
C GLN A 209 -0.86 34.90 4.35
N LEU A 210 -0.34 33.76 4.83
CA LEU A 210 0.40 33.69 6.08
C LEU A 210 1.67 34.54 6.05
N ASP A 211 2.39 34.58 4.93
CA ASP A 211 3.57 35.43 4.75
C ASP A 211 3.21 36.93 4.84
N HIS A 212 2.09 37.32 4.22
CA HIS A 212 1.57 38.68 4.34
C HIS A 212 1.16 39.02 5.78
N ASP A 213 0.44 38.13 6.45
CA ASP A 213 0.00 38.32 7.83
C ASP A 213 1.19 38.40 8.79
N LEU A 214 2.23 37.58 8.57
CA LEU A 214 3.48 37.64 9.32
C LEU A 214 4.14 39.02 9.19
N ALA A 215 4.28 39.54 7.97
CA ALA A 215 4.86 40.86 7.73
C ALA A 215 4.06 41.98 8.42
N ASN A 216 2.72 41.90 8.41
CA ASN A 216 1.85 42.87 9.08
C ASN A 216 2.01 42.84 10.61
N VAL A 217 2.15 41.65 11.20
CA VAL A 217 2.39 41.47 12.63
C VAL A 217 3.77 42.01 13.02
N GLU A 218 4.80 41.75 12.21
CA GLU A 218 6.15 42.28 12.44
C GLU A 218 6.20 43.81 12.43
N GLU A 219 5.53 44.45 11.45
CA GLU A 219 5.47 45.91 11.39
C GLU A 219 4.69 46.48 12.59
N SER A 220 3.57 45.86 12.96
CA SER A 220 2.78 46.26 14.14
C SER A 220 3.60 46.17 15.44
N LEU A 221 4.38 45.10 15.59
CA LEU A 221 5.28 44.92 16.71
C LEU A 221 6.37 46.00 16.74
N ARG A 222 6.95 46.33 15.59
CA ARG A 222 7.96 47.40 15.46
C ARG A 222 7.39 48.76 15.90
N VAL A 223 6.21 49.12 15.41
CA VAL A 223 5.52 50.36 15.78
C VAL A 223 5.25 50.42 17.29
N GLN A 224 4.75 49.33 17.89
CA GLN A 224 4.52 49.26 19.34
C GLN A 224 5.83 49.44 20.14
N GLN A 225 6.92 48.80 19.72
CA GLN A 225 8.22 48.96 20.39
C GLN A 225 8.72 50.42 20.34
N ASP A 226 8.55 51.10 19.21
CA ASP A 226 8.92 52.51 19.06
C ASP A 226 8.03 53.43 19.91
N GLU A 227 6.73 53.15 20.03
CA GLU A 227 5.86 53.89 20.94
C GLU A 227 6.28 53.73 22.40
N VAL A 228 6.59 52.49 22.82
CA VAL A 228 7.06 52.21 24.18
C VAL A 228 8.36 52.96 24.46
N ARG A 229 9.31 52.96 23.51
CA ARG A 229 10.56 53.73 23.60
C ARG A 229 10.30 55.24 23.71
N LYS A 230 9.44 55.81 22.88
CA LYS A 230 9.07 57.24 22.91
C LYS A 230 8.38 57.63 24.22
N LYS A 231 7.46 56.79 24.73
CA LYS A 231 6.78 57.01 26.02
C LYS A 231 7.79 56.95 27.18
N ALA A 232 8.73 56.02 27.17
CA ALA A 232 9.81 55.94 28.16
C ALA A 232 10.72 57.18 28.13
N ALA A 233 11.11 57.65 26.94
CA ALA A 233 11.92 58.85 26.77
C ALA A 233 11.21 60.14 27.25
N ARG A 234 9.91 60.30 26.94
CA ARG A 234 9.10 61.43 27.44
C ARG A 234 8.97 61.43 28.96
N LYS A 235 8.80 60.24 29.57
CA LYS A 235 8.74 60.08 31.02
C LYS A 235 10.08 60.42 31.70
N ALA A 236 11.21 60.14 31.05
CA ALA A 236 12.53 60.52 31.54
C ALA A 236 12.79 62.04 31.41
N ALA A 237 12.32 62.68 30.34
CA ALA A 237 12.50 64.12 30.11
C ALA A 237 11.62 65.03 30.99
N GLN A 238 10.55 64.50 31.61
CA GLN A 238 9.65 65.24 32.50
C GLN A 238 10.03 65.11 34.00
N GLN A 239 11.15 64.46 34.33
CA GLN A 239 11.67 64.47 35.70
C GLN A 239 12.39 65.81 36.00
N PRO A 240 12.03 66.53 37.08
CA PRO A 240 12.70 67.77 37.43
C PRO A 240 14.16 67.51 37.84
N THR A 241 15.07 68.26 37.23
CA THR A 241 16.50 68.29 37.54
C THR A 241 16.70 68.73 38.99
N LYS A 242 17.00 67.80 39.89
CA LYS A 242 17.63 68.12 41.18
C LYS A 242 19.14 68.23 40.97
N THR A 243 19.66 69.42 41.21
CA THR A 243 21.09 69.79 41.25
C THR A 243 21.86 68.87 42.21
N PRO A 244 23.06 68.37 41.84
CA PRO A 244 23.87 67.60 42.77
C PRO A 244 24.64 68.56 43.69
N ALA A 245 24.36 68.48 45.00
CA ALA A 245 25.23 69.04 46.03
C ALA A 245 26.37 68.05 46.31
N THR A 246 27.59 68.57 46.23
CA THR A 246 28.84 67.92 46.61
C THR A 246 28.83 67.52 48.10
N THR A 247 29.09 66.25 48.41
CA THR A 247 29.67 65.89 49.71
C THR A 247 30.55 64.66 49.59
N THR A 248 31.73 64.79 50.19
CA THR A 248 32.93 63.97 50.15
C THR A 248 32.82 62.71 51.02
N SER A 249 33.68 61.73 50.71
CA SER A 249 34.24 60.69 51.61
C SER A 249 33.33 59.46 51.84
N THR A 250 33.76 58.20 51.98
CA THR A 250 35.06 57.55 52.24
C THR A 250 35.00 56.08 51.79
N THR A 251 36.14 55.57 51.31
CA THR A 251 36.68 54.19 51.28
C THR A 251 35.89 53.07 51.99
N THR A 252 35.74 51.91 51.33
CA THR A 252 36.25 50.57 51.79
C THR A 252 36.11 49.53 50.67
N ALA A 253 37.19 48.79 50.43
CA ALA A 253 37.30 47.70 49.46
C ALA A 253 36.73 46.39 50.02
N VAL A 254 36.06 45.58 49.19
CA VAL A 254 35.99 44.12 49.35
C VAL A 254 35.95 43.43 47.97
N THR A 255 36.94 42.57 47.76
CA THR A 255 37.12 41.57 46.70
C THR A 255 36.12 40.42 46.82
N THR A 256 35.44 39.97 45.75
CA THR A 256 35.35 38.53 45.36
C THR A 256 34.65 38.27 44.00
N THR A 257 35.40 37.57 43.13
CA THR A 257 35.04 36.44 42.24
C THR A 257 33.83 36.43 41.27
N ARG A 258 34.19 36.30 39.98
CA ARG A 258 33.93 35.16 39.05
C ARG A 258 32.52 34.56 39.04
N THR A 259 31.87 34.53 37.86
CA THR A 259 31.72 33.31 37.01
C THR A 259 30.94 33.63 35.73
N SER A 260 31.57 33.39 34.59
CA SER A 260 30.95 33.29 33.26
C SER A 260 30.04 32.06 33.19
N ASN A 261 28.88 32.15 32.56
CA ASN A 261 28.20 30.94 32.09
C ASN A 261 27.75 31.08 30.63
N LYS A 262 28.37 30.24 29.82
CA LYS A 262 28.15 29.96 28.41
C LYS A 262 27.25 28.72 28.34
N LYS A 263 26.10 28.81 27.67
CA LYS A 263 25.30 27.63 27.25
C LYS A 263 25.21 27.70 25.72
N GLN A 264 26.07 26.98 25.00
CA GLN A 264 25.88 25.60 24.52
C GLN A 264 24.59 25.42 23.71
N LYS A 265 24.80 25.42 22.39
CA LYS A 265 23.95 24.91 21.33
C LYS A 265 24.45 23.48 21.08
N THR A 266 23.56 22.51 21.15
CA THR A 266 23.84 21.14 20.70
C THR A 266 22.74 20.73 19.73
N THR A 267 23.23 20.03 18.72
CA THR A 267 22.64 19.33 17.58
C THR A 267 21.27 18.72 17.77
#